data_AF-A0A5J4R5I2-F1
#
_entry.id   AF-A0A5J4R5I2-F1
#
_cell.length_a   1.000
_cell.length_b   1.000
_cell.length_c   1.000
_cell.angle_alpha   90.00
_cell.angle_beta   90.00
_cell.angle_gamma   90.00
#
_symmetry.space_group_name_H-M   'P 1'
#
loop_
_entity.id
_entity.type
_entity.pdbx_description
1 polymer ?
#
loop_
_entity_poly.entity_id
_entity_poly.type
_entity_poly.pdbx_seq_one_letter_code
_entity_poly.pdbx_strand_id
1 'polypeptide(L)'
;MEEKNNNNEQKTVCGLNENVFVGLMNLALVITKIGWIVSIVLWAVGKDKSEFVQEQGKNVLNWIISWVIYSLILLFFGIGKVIFSGMHGIYFGFGSFMVIAIGIFLFLVICPIIGALKGFNGQTWRYPLAIRFLR
;
A
#
# COMPACT_ATOMS: atom_id res chain seq x y z
N MET A 1 -43.89 6.05 8.64
CA MET A 1 -42.56 5.86 9.24
C MET A 1 -41.58 5.84 8.09
N GLU A 2 -41.47 6.98 7.42
CA GLU A 2 -40.38 7.94 7.62
C GLU A 2 -39.11 7.48 6.90
N GLU A 3 -38.94 8.10 5.73
CA GLU A 3 -37.68 8.44 5.08
C GLU A 3 -36.41 8.11 5.89
N LYS A 4 -35.65 7.13 5.41
CA LYS A 4 -34.20 7.30 5.37
C LYS A 4 -33.77 7.47 3.92
N ASN A 5 -34.12 8.65 3.40
CA ASN A 5 -33.25 9.38 2.49
C ASN A 5 -31.84 9.35 3.09
N ASN A 6 -30.98 8.49 2.55
CA ASN A 6 -29.56 8.77 2.48
C ASN A 6 -29.16 8.35 1.08
N ASN A 7 -29.42 9.27 0.15
CA ASN A 7 -28.55 9.45 -1.00
C ASN A 7 -27.14 9.58 -0.43
N ASN A 8 -26.42 8.46 -0.31
CA ASN A 8 -24.99 8.48 -0.54
C ASN A 8 -24.89 9.00 -1.96
N GLU A 9 -24.80 10.32 -2.13
CA GLU A 9 -24.36 10.91 -3.39
C GLU A 9 -23.01 10.28 -3.65
N GLN A 10 -23.00 9.18 -4.41
CA GLN A 10 -21.78 8.47 -4.78
C GLN A 10 -20.98 9.49 -5.56
N LYS A 11 -20.04 10.16 -4.88
CA LYS A 11 -19.24 11.19 -5.52
C LYS A 11 -18.47 10.50 -6.63
N THR A 12 -18.65 11.01 -7.84
CA THR A 12 -18.01 10.40 -9.00
C THR A 12 -16.63 11.01 -9.17
N VAL A 13 -15.62 10.15 -9.23
CA VAL A 13 -14.23 10.52 -9.49
C VAL A 13 -13.90 10.02 -10.88
N CYS A 14 -13.71 10.95 -11.82
CA CYS A 14 -13.48 10.63 -13.24
C CYS A 14 -14.61 9.79 -13.88
N GLY A 15 -15.86 10.01 -13.49
CA GLY A 15 -17.02 9.26 -14.00
C GLY A 15 -17.18 7.85 -13.41
N LEU A 16 -16.29 7.43 -12.52
CA LEU A 16 -16.43 6.21 -11.71
C LEU A 16 -16.93 6.55 -10.31
N ASN A 17 -17.62 5.60 -9.68
CA ASN A 17 -17.93 5.66 -8.25
C ASN A 17 -16.62 5.71 -7.44
N GLU A 18 -16.53 6.62 -6.46
CA GLU A 18 -15.36 6.77 -5.60
C GLU A 18 -14.92 5.48 -4.88
N ASN A 19 -15.85 4.61 -4.49
CA ASN A 19 -15.54 3.32 -3.85
C ASN A 19 -14.79 2.40 -4.81
N VAL A 20 -15.24 2.36 -6.07
CA VAL A 20 -14.59 1.60 -7.14
C VAL A 20 -13.22 2.19 -7.42
N PHE A 21 -13.11 3.52 -7.49
CA PHE A 21 -11.85 4.23 -7.70
C PHE A 21 -10.82 3.89 -6.62
N VAL A 22 -11.20 3.97 -5.34
CA VAL A 22 -10.34 3.60 -4.21
C VAL A 22 -9.99 2.12 -4.23
N GLY A 23 -10.95 1.24 -4.52
CA GLY A 23 -10.69 -0.19 -4.63
C GLY A 23 -9.66 -0.50 -5.72
N LEU A 24 -9.81 0.09 -6.91
CA LEU A 24 -8.86 -0.03 -8.02
C LEU A 24 -7.48 0.55 -7.67
N MET A 25 -7.44 1.70 -6.98
CA MET A 25 -6.19 2.29 -6.50
C MET A 25 -5.42 1.34 -5.57
N ASN A 26 -6.11 0.63 -4.68
CA ASN A 26 -5.48 -0.35 -3.81
C ASN A 26 -5.13 -1.64 -4.57
N LEU A 27 -5.99 -2.15 -5.46
CA LEU A 27 -5.69 -3.33 -6.28
C LEU A 27 -4.50 -3.13 -7.21
N ALA A 28 -4.30 -1.91 -7.72
CA ALA A 28 -3.15 -1.58 -8.53
C ALA A 28 -1.83 -1.95 -7.83
N LEU A 29 -1.72 -1.78 -6.50
CA LEU A 29 -0.52 -2.13 -5.72
C LEU A 29 -0.14 -3.62 -5.80
N VAL A 30 -1.09 -4.51 -6.08
CA VAL A 30 -0.83 -5.96 -6.24
C VAL A 30 0.06 -6.22 -7.46
N ILE A 31 -0.02 -5.36 -8.49
CA ILE A 31 0.81 -5.46 -9.69
C ILE A 31 2.22 -5.02 -9.33
N THR A 32 3.06 -5.98 -8.94
CA THR A 32 4.33 -5.73 -8.23
C THR A 32 5.34 -4.87 -8.99
N LYS A 33 5.29 -4.83 -10.32
CA LYS A 33 6.25 -4.09 -11.15
C LYS A 33 5.98 -2.59 -11.24
N ILE A 34 4.71 -2.21 -11.45
CA ILE A 34 4.32 -0.82 -11.78
C ILE A 34 3.14 -0.32 -10.93
N GLY A 35 2.55 -1.21 -10.14
CA GLY A 35 1.34 -0.99 -9.37
C GLY A 35 1.42 0.17 -8.39
N TRP A 36 2.55 0.30 -7.69
CA TRP A 36 2.80 1.41 -6.78
C TRP A 36 2.78 2.78 -7.50
N ILE A 37 3.32 2.87 -8.72
CA ILE A 37 3.28 4.09 -9.53
C ILE A 37 1.83 4.39 -9.94
N VAL A 38 1.11 3.37 -10.42
CA VAL A 38 -0.30 3.53 -10.84
C VAL A 38 -1.16 3.98 -9.67
N SER A 39 -1.00 3.41 -8.48
CA SER A 39 -1.71 3.82 -7.27
C SER A 39 -1.41 5.27 -6.88
N ILE A 40 -0.16 5.71 -6.99
CA ILE A 40 0.23 7.10 -6.73
C ILE A 40 -0.40 8.05 -7.75
N VAL A 41 -0.40 7.68 -9.04
CA VAL A 41 -1.02 8.47 -10.11
C VAL A 41 -2.53 8.56 -9.90
N LEU A 42 -3.19 7.44 -9.59
CA LEU A 42 -4.62 7.41 -9.26
C LEU A 42 -4.93 8.33 -8.08
N TRP A 43 -4.14 8.28 -7.01
CA TRP A 43 -4.30 9.23 -5.92
C TRP A 43 -4.11 10.67 -6.38
N ALA A 44 -3.06 10.98 -7.14
CA ALA A 44 -2.79 12.34 -7.60
C ALA A 44 -3.93 12.92 -8.47
N VAL A 45 -4.61 12.09 -9.26
CA VAL A 45 -5.75 12.49 -10.09
C VAL A 45 -7.05 12.61 -9.27
N GLY A 46 -7.23 11.77 -8.25
CA GLY A 46 -8.46 11.71 -7.46
C GLY A 46 -8.45 12.53 -6.17
N LYS A 47 -7.28 12.96 -5.67
CA LYS A 47 -7.10 13.63 -4.36
C LYS A 47 -7.90 14.93 -4.23
N ASP A 48 -8.10 15.66 -5.33
CA ASP A 48 -8.77 16.96 -5.33
C ASP A 48 -10.28 16.80 -5.61
N LYS A 49 -10.73 15.58 -5.95
CA LYS A 49 -12.11 15.27 -6.36
C LYS A 49 -12.95 14.63 -5.26
N SER A 50 -12.33 13.89 -4.34
CA SER A 50 -13.03 13.28 -3.20
C SER A 50 -12.12 13.24 -1.98
N GLU A 51 -12.63 13.68 -0.83
CA GLU A 51 -11.96 13.59 0.47
C GLU A 51 -11.68 12.13 0.84
N PHE A 52 -12.58 11.20 0.48
CA PHE A 52 -12.39 9.77 0.70
C PHE A 52 -11.16 9.23 -0.05
N VAL A 53 -11.02 9.61 -1.32
CA VAL A 53 -9.83 9.25 -2.13
C VAL A 53 -8.58 9.90 -1.56
N GLN A 54 -8.68 11.16 -1.12
CA GLN A 54 -7.56 11.88 -0.53
C GLN A 54 -7.04 11.18 0.73
N GLU A 55 -7.93 10.84 1.67
CA GLU A 55 -7.59 10.13 2.90
C GLU A 55 -7.02 8.74 2.62
N GLN A 56 -7.61 8.00 1.68
CA GLN A 56 -7.13 6.68 1.31
C GLN A 56 -5.76 6.70 0.66
N GLY A 57 -5.52 7.60 -0.28
CA GLY A 57 -4.20 7.65 -0.89
C GLY A 57 -3.14 8.25 0.03
N LYS A 58 -3.48 9.07 1.05
CA LYS A 58 -2.55 9.40 2.14
C LYS A 58 -2.10 8.13 2.88
N ASN A 59 -3.02 7.22 3.19
CA ASN A 59 -2.69 5.95 3.84
C ASN A 59 -1.84 5.04 2.95
N VAL A 60 -2.16 4.97 1.64
CA VAL A 60 -1.37 4.23 0.65
C VAL A 60 0.04 4.80 0.52
N LEU A 61 0.18 6.13 0.42
CA LEU A 61 1.47 6.80 0.34
C LEU A 61 2.31 6.58 1.59
N ASN A 62 1.71 6.73 2.78
CA ASN A 62 2.39 6.43 4.04
C ASN A 62 2.95 5.01 4.05
N TRP A 63 2.19 4.04 3.53
CA TRP A 63 2.65 2.65 3.42
C TRP A 63 3.79 2.48 2.42
N ILE A 64 3.67 3.04 1.21
CA ILE A 64 4.75 3.00 0.20
C ILE A 64 6.03 3.62 0.74
N ILE A 65 5.95 4.81 1.33
CA ILE A 65 7.12 5.51 1.89
C ILE A 65 7.75 4.67 3.01
N SER A 66 6.95 4.05 3.86
CA SER A 66 7.46 3.18 4.93
C SER A 66 8.24 1.99 4.37
N TRP A 67 7.73 1.33 3.33
CA TRP A 67 8.44 0.23 2.68
C TRP A 67 9.74 0.66 1.99
N VAL A 68 9.75 1.85 1.39
CA VAL A 68 10.99 2.42 0.83
C VAL A 68 12.02 2.67 1.93
N ILE A 69 11.61 3.18 3.08
CA ILE A 69 12.53 3.39 4.22
C ILE A 69 13.03 2.05 4.76
N TYR A 70 12.15 1.06 4.96
CA TYR A 70 12.56 -0.26 5.43
C TYR A 70 13.52 -0.95 4.46
N SER A 71 13.31 -0.83 3.14
CA SER A 71 14.20 -1.42 2.14
C SER A 71 15.58 -0.74 2.13
N LEU A 72 15.65 0.58 2.31
CA LEU A 72 16.91 1.31 2.43
C LEU A 72 17.71 0.91 3.67
N ILE A 73 17.03 0.76 4.83
CA ILE A 73 17.67 0.33 6.07
C ILE A 73 18.19 -1.11 5.93
N LEU A 74 17.38 -2.02 5.38
CA LEU A 74 17.78 -3.41 5.15
C LEU A 74 18.94 -3.51 4.15
N LEU A 75 18.97 -2.66 3.13
CA LEU A 75 20.07 -2.58 2.17
C LEU A 75 21.36 -2.12 2.87
N PHE A 76 21.30 -1.02 3.63
CA PHE A 76 22.45 -0.48 4.34
C PHE A 76 23.05 -1.49 5.34
N PHE A 77 22.21 -2.09 6.19
CA PHE A 77 22.64 -3.12 7.14
C PHE A 77 23.03 -4.44 6.47
N GLY A 78 22.32 -4.83 5.42
CA GLY A 78 22.59 -6.05 4.65
C GLY A 78 23.96 -6.01 4.00
N ILE A 79 24.29 -4.91 3.30
CA ILE A 79 25.61 -4.69 2.72
C ILE A 79 26.69 -4.70 3.80
N GLY A 80 26.47 -4.00 4.92
CA GLY A 80 27.41 -3.99 6.05
C GLY A 80 27.70 -5.39 6.60
N LYS A 81 26.66 -6.22 6.73
CA LYS A 81 26.82 -7.63 7.16
C LYS A 81 27.58 -8.48 6.14
N VAL A 82 27.33 -8.30 4.84
CA VAL A 82 28.04 -9.03 3.79
C VAL A 82 29.53 -8.69 3.78
N ILE A 83 29.88 -7.41 3.94
CA ILE A 83 31.29 -6.95 3.96
C ILE A 83 32.00 -7.45 5.23
N PHE A 84 31.37 -7.32 6.41
CA PHE A 84 32.00 -7.68 7.68
C PHE A 84 32.09 -9.20 7.93
N SER A 85 31.09 -9.97 7.47
CA SER A 85 31.01 -11.41 7.71
C SER A 85 31.84 -12.25 6.72
N GLY A 86 32.36 -11.66 5.65
CA GLY A 86 33.04 -12.38 4.57
C GLY A 86 32.18 -13.48 3.92
N MET A 87 32.83 -14.44 3.26
CA MET A 87 32.18 -15.48 2.46
C MET A 87 31.32 -16.47 3.29
N HIS A 88 31.58 -16.60 4.60
CA HIS A 88 30.82 -17.48 5.51
C HIS A 88 29.41 -16.97 5.85
N GLY A 89 29.17 -15.65 5.78
CA GLY A 89 27.85 -15.07 6.05
C GLY A 89 26.80 -15.38 4.98
N ILE A 90 27.26 -15.70 3.76
CA ILE A 90 26.41 -15.96 2.60
C ILE A 90 25.72 -17.33 2.74
N TYR A 91 26.45 -18.37 3.12
CA TYR A 91 25.91 -19.74 3.18
C TYR A 91 24.89 -19.96 4.31
N PHE A 92 25.10 -19.35 5.48
CA PHE A 92 24.21 -19.53 6.63
C PHE A 92 22.95 -18.64 6.57
N GLY A 93 23.01 -17.52 5.83
CA GLY A 93 21.91 -16.57 5.70
C GLY A 93 20.86 -16.98 4.67
N PHE A 94 21.25 -17.58 3.55
CA PHE A 94 20.38 -17.72 2.37
C PHE A 94 19.05 -18.44 2.64
N GLY A 95 19.06 -19.51 3.43
CA GLY A 95 17.84 -20.25 3.79
C GLY A 95 16.87 -19.42 4.64
N SER A 96 17.37 -18.74 5.68
CA SER A 96 16.55 -17.91 6.56
C SER A 96 16.05 -16.64 5.85
N PHE A 97 16.87 -16.02 4.99
CA PHE A 97 16.47 -14.87 4.20
C PHE A 97 15.34 -15.20 3.22
N MET A 98 15.34 -16.41 2.64
CA MET A 98 14.30 -16.82 1.70
C MET A 98 12.93 -16.96 2.37
N VAL A 99 12.85 -17.55 3.56
CA VAL A 99 11.59 -17.67 4.32
C VAL A 99 11.03 -16.30 4.70
N ILE A 100 11.91 -15.39 5.15
CA ILE A 100 11.53 -14.01 5.49
C ILE A 100 11.05 -13.26 4.24
N ALA A 101 11.74 -13.40 3.11
CA ALA A 101 11.36 -12.77 1.85
C ALA A 101 9.98 -13.22 1.36
N ILE A 102 9.68 -14.51 1.47
CA ILE A 102 8.35 -15.06 1.13
C ILE A 102 7.28 -14.47 2.06
N GLY A 103 7.54 -14.40 3.36
CA GLY A 103 6.59 -13.82 4.33
C GLY A 103 6.30 -12.35 4.03
N ILE A 104 7.34 -11.56 3.72
CA ILE A 104 7.20 -10.15 3.33
C ILE A 104 6.41 -10.03 2.02
N PHE A 105 6.71 -10.88 1.02
CA PHE A 105 6.01 -10.87 -0.26
C PHE A 105 4.51 -11.15 -0.08
N LEU A 106 4.15 -12.17 0.70
CA LEU A 106 2.75 -12.48 0.99
C LEU A 106 2.06 -11.31 1.70
N PHE A 107 2.73 -10.68 2.66
CA PHE A 107 2.20 -9.51 3.37
C PHE A 107 1.97 -8.32 2.43
N LEU A 108 2.89 -8.06 1.50
CA LEU A 108 2.79 -7.00 0.48
C LEU A 108 1.66 -7.23 -0.51
N VAL A 109 1.24 -8.48 -0.73
CA VAL A 109 0.11 -8.80 -1.61
C VAL A 109 -1.22 -8.78 -0.85
N ILE A 110 -1.26 -9.32 0.37
CA ILE A 110 -2.50 -9.41 1.17
C ILE A 110 -2.98 -8.03 1.62
N CYS A 111 -2.07 -7.13 2.03
CA CYS A 111 -2.46 -5.81 2.52
C CYS A 111 -3.25 -4.97 1.49
N PRO A 112 -2.79 -4.84 0.23
CA PRO A 112 -3.55 -4.21 -0.84
C PRO A 112 -4.91 -4.85 -1.13
N ILE A 113 -5.02 -6.18 -1.05
CA ILE A 113 -6.29 -6.88 -1.27
C ILE A 113 -7.29 -6.48 -0.18
N ILE A 114 -6.88 -6.45 1.08
CA ILE A 114 -7.73 -6.00 2.19
C ILE A 114 -8.09 -4.51 2.03
N GLY A 115 -7.12 -3.67 1.63
CA GLY A 115 -7.36 -2.27 1.33
C GLY A 115 -8.38 -2.06 0.22
N ALA A 116 -8.32 -2.88 -0.84
CA ALA A 116 -9.27 -2.84 -1.94
C ALA A 116 -10.67 -3.27 -1.52
N LEU A 117 -10.81 -4.38 -0.80
CA LEU A 117 -12.09 -4.85 -0.28
C LEU A 117 -12.75 -3.80 0.61
N LYS A 118 -11.97 -3.13 1.46
CA LYS A 118 -12.47 -2.04 2.31
C LYS A 118 -12.81 -0.78 1.51
N GLY A 119 -12.03 -0.47 0.48
CA GLY A 119 -12.30 0.61 -0.47
C GLY A 119 -13.64 0.44 -1.18
N PHE A 120 -13.96 -0.78 -1.63
CA PHE A 120 -15.26 -1.07 -2.25
C PHE A 120 -16.43 -0.89 -1.28
N ASN A 121 -16.21 -1.12 0.01
CA ASN A 121 -17.20 -0.89 1.06
C ASN A 121 -17.29 0.58 1.51
N GLY A 122 -16.57 1.50 0.87
CA GLY A 122 -16.52 2.91 1.27
C GLY A 122 -15.82 3.16 2.61
N GLN A 123 -15.00 2.21 3.07
CA GLN A 123 -14.27 2.32 4.33
C GLN A 123 -12.81 2.65 4.09
N THR A 124 -12.29 3.54 4.93
CA THR A 124 -10.88 3.88 4.92
C THR A 124 -10.05 2.78 5.60
N TRP A 125 -9.04 2.24 4.92
CA TRP A 125 -8.10 1.31 5.55
C TRP A 125 -6.76 1.98 5.87
N ARG A 126 -6.25 1.71 7.08
CA ARG A 126 -4.89 2.08 7.47
C ARG A 126 -4.02 0.84 7.31
N TYR A 127 -3.00 0.97 6.47
CA TYR A 127 -2.09 -0.12 6.22
C TYR A 127 -1.24 -0.44 7.47
N PRO A 128 -1.18 -1.71 7.90
CA PRO A 128 -0.28 -2.11 8.97
C PRO A 128 1.17 -1.86 8.57
N LEU A 129 2.02 -1.51 9.55
CA LEU A 129 3.44 -1.14 9.38
C LEU A 129 3.68 0.19 8.62
N ALA A 130 2.63 0.94 8.28
CA ALA A 130 2.76 2.28 7.72
C ALA A 130 3.05 3.33 8.81
N ILE A 131 4.19 4.00 8.71
CA ILE A 131 4.55 5.20 9.45
C ILE A 131 3.74 6.38 8.88
N ARG A 132 3.09 7.16 9.74
CA ARG A 132 2.28 8.32 9.34
C ARG A 132 3.17 9.52 9.03
N PHE A 133 3.57 9.68 7.77
CA PHE A 133 4.26 10.87 7.28
C PHE A 133 3.28 11.98 6.91
N LEU A 134 2.22 11.63 6.18
CA LEU A 134 1.15 12.51 5.76
C LEU A 134 -0.01 12.33 6.74
N ARG A 135 -0.37 13.42 7.44
CA ARG A 135 -1.50 13.44 8.38
C ARG A 135 -2.80 13.85 7.69
#